data_AF-A0A7I7XTW1-F1
#
_entry.id   AF-A0A7I7XTW1-F1
#
_cell.length_a   1.000
_cell.length_b   1.000
_cell.length_c   1.000
_cell.angle_alpha   90.00
_cell.angle_beta   90.00
_cell.angle_gamma   90.00
#
_symmetry.space_group_name_H-M   'P 1'
#
loop_
_entity.id
_entity.type
_entity.pdbx_description
1 polymer ?
#
loop_
_entity_poly.entity_id
_entity_poly.type
_entity_poly.pdbx_seq_one_letter_code
_entity_poly.pdbx_strand_id
1 'polypeptide(L)'
;MPADAAALQSDFVSFLDNAFHRFGALEPDNHVTDVTDVAECVGGSTGRKLRMRARYRHHSPELPEDLFVKFSRDFDNPRRDRGRTQMDLEVRFAILARAGLPITVPKTVFADYHRASGTGILITERIPFGTPPVEPHHAKCLDYQMPDPLGHYEALLSSVARLAGAHRSGRLAPGFSEGFSYDPARVGVGTPPVRTDAQRSDSVERLARFGERYPGLVPERLRSPEFIRRMLSEVNAVAAAQDNVMAQLTSDTDAVALCHWNANVDNAWFWRDPRGRLRCGLLDWGCVSEMNVTMALWGALCSAEPHLWELQLPRLLAHFSAEFEAAGGPSLDPSALQRMLLRYAVTMGVTWLLDAPGYIETVAPDLDGRCTRHDPRISDNEVARTQLLMLTNFLHLWQVSDFGELIG
;
A
#
# COMPACT_ATOMS: atom_id res chain seq x y z
N MET A 1 -18.94 1.38 20.80
CA MET A 1 -18.46 1.93 19.52
C MET A 1 -19.09 1.12 18.38
N PRO A 2 -19.63 1.77 17.35
CA PRO A 2 -20.16 1.10 16.16
C PRO A 2 -19.08 0.27 15.45
N ALA A 3 -19.44 -0.91 14.94
CA ALA A 3 -18.52 -1.82 14.27
C ALA A 3 -18.84 -2.02 12.77
N ASP A 4 -20.01 -1.56 12.33
CA ASP A 4 -20.51 -1.65 10.96
C ASP A 4 -21.59 -0.58 10.72
N ALA A 5 -22.14 -0.59 9.50
CA ALA A 5 -23.19 0.33 9.07
C ALA A 5 -24.50 0.18 9.87
N ALA A 6 -24.90 -1.06 10.17
CA ALA A 6 -26.15 -1.33 10.87
C ALA A 6 -26.10 -0.77 12.31
N ALA A 7 -24.93 -0.83 12.94
CA ALA A 7 -24.69 -0.25 14.26
C ALA A 7 -24.73 1.29 14.27
N LEU A 8 -24.55 1.95 13.12
CA LEU A 8 -24.75 3.40 12.97
C LEU A 8 -26.20 3.77 12.62
N GLN A 9 -26.93 2.89 11.92
CA GLN A 9 -28.28 3.15 11.39
C GLN A 9 -29.34 3.45 12.46
N SER A 10 -29.14 3.03 13.71
CA SER A 10 -30.11 3.29 14.77
C SER A 10 -30.17 4.76 15.20
N ASP A 11 -29.09 5.55 15.03
CA ASP A 11 -29.04 6.98 15.35
C ASP A 11 -27.79 7.69 14.78
N PHE A 12 -27.69 7.80 13.46
CA PHE A 12 -26.53 8.42 12.79
C PHE A 12 -26.27 9.85 13.26
N VAL A 13 -27.31 10.67 13.30
CA VAL A 13 -27.19 12.11 13.58
C VAL A 13 -26.65 12.31 15.00
N SER A 14 -27.29 11.72 16.01
CA SER A 14 -26.84 11.95 17.39
C SER A 14 -25.49 11.30 17.67
N PHE A 15 -25.18 10.15 17.05
CA PHE A 15 -23.86 9.56 17.17
C PHE A 15 -22.77 10.47 16.61
N LEU A 16 -22.93 10.94 15.37
CA LEU A 16 -21.92 11.78 14.70
C LEU A 16 -21.77 13.14 15.38
N ASP A 17 -22.88 13.77 15.80
CA ASP A 17 -22.85 15.03 16.57
C ASP A 17 -21.95 14.89 17.80
N ASN A 18 -22.28 13.93 18.67
CA ASN A 18 -21.51 13.66 19.88
C ASN A 18 -20.05 13.26 19.60
N ALA A 19 -19.82 12.42 18.57
CA ALA A 19 -18.49 11.96 18.22
C ALA A 19 -17.61 13.11 17.72
N PHE A 20 -18.15 13.98 16.85
CA PHE A 20 -17.40 15.09 16.26
C PHE A 20 -17.11 16.18 17.28
N HIS A 21 -18.04 16.49 18.20
CA HIS A 21 -17.76 17.40 19.33
C HIS A 21 -16.67 16.86 20.24
N ARG A 22 -16.77 15.58 20.66
CA ARG A 22 -15.78 14.97 21.56
C ARG A 22 -14.39 14.89 20.93
N PHE A 23 -14.33 14.67 19.62
CA PHE A 23 -13.08 14.64 18.88
C PHE A 23 -12.52 16.03 18.57
N GLY A 24 -13.34 17.08 18.72
CA GLY A 24 -12.99 18.46 18.39
C GLY A 24 -12.91 18.73 16.89
N ALA A 25 -13.70 18.03 16.08
CA ALA A 25 -13.90 18.36 14.66
C ALA A 25 -15.09 19.31 14.46
N LEU A 26 -16.01 19.36 15.41
CA LEU A 26 -17.21 20.20 15.38
C LEU A 26 -17.16 21.22 16.51
N GLU A 27 -17.41 22.49 16.18
CA GLU A 27 -17.47 23.59 17.15
C GLU A 27 -18.64 23.42 18.13
N PRO A 28 -18.55 23.94 19.37
CA PRO A 28 -19.57 23.74 20.41
C PRO A 28 -20.98 24.22 20.06
N ASP A 29 -21.12 25.18 19.14
CA ASP A 29 -22.41 25.76 18.70
C ASP A 29 -22.92 25.18 17.38
N ASN A 30 -22.11 24.38 16.69
CA ASN A 30 -22.47 23.70 15.46
C ASN A 30 -22.96 22.28 15.75
N HIS A 31 -23.80 21.75 14.86
CA HIS A 31 -24.41 20.43 15.03
C HIS A 31 -24.53 19.68 13.72
N VAL A 32 -24.43 18.36 13.76
CA VAL A 32 -24.91 17.51 12.66
C VAL A 32 -26.43 17.57 12.66
N THR A 33 -27.03 17.94 11.53
CA THR A 33 -28.48 18.10 11.39
C THR A 33 -29.14 17.02 10.55
N ASP A 34 -28.38 16.41 9.64
CA ASP A 34 -28.89 15.42 8.68
C ASP A 34 -27.75 14.55 8.16
N VAL A 35 -28.06 13.31 7.81
CA VAL A 35 -27.12 12.36 7.18
C VAL A 35 -27.83 11.66 6.03
N THR A 36 -27.33 11.88 4.80
CA THR A 36 -27.91 11.36 3.56
C THR A 36 -26.89 10.54 2.77
N ASP A 37 -27.34 9.94 1.66
CA ASP A 37 -26.49 9.26 0.67
C ASP A 37 -25.59 8.16 1.26
N VAL A 38 -26.06 7.52 2.32
CA VAL A 38 -25.36 6.43 2.99
C VAL A 38 -25.34 5.21 2.06
N ALA A 39 -24.15 4.80 1.65
CA ALA A 39 -23.97 3.63 0.80
C ALA A 39 -22.68 2.88 1.14
N GLU A 40 -22.73 1.55 1.10
CA GLU A 40 -21.55 0.72 1.26
C GLU A 40 -20.61 0.85 0.05
N CYS A 41 -19.32 0.97 0.33
CA CYS A 41 -18.27 0.98 -0.68
C CYS A 41 -17.63 -0.41 -0.72
N VAL A 42 -17.72 -1.07 -1.86
CA VAL A 42 -17.08 -2.37 -2.08
C VAL A 42 -15.60 -2.13 -2.40
N GLY A 43 -14.69 -2.81 -1.69
CA GLY A 43 -13.25 -2.79 -2.00
C GLY A 43 -12.30 -2.76 -0.80
N GLY A 44 -11.04 -3.07 -1.07
CA GLY A 44 -9.93 -3.18 -0.10
C GLY A 44 -9.96 -4.42 0.79
N SER A 45 -8.86 -4.63 1.52
CA SER A 45 -8.54 -5.91 2.16
C SER A 45 -9.09 -6.08 3.58
N THR A 46 -9.49 -5.00 4.25
CA THR A 46 -9.92 -5.02 5.65
C THR A 46 -11.17 -4.19 5.90
N GLY A 47 -12.03 -4.74 6.77
CA GLY A 47 -13.21 -4.09 7.31
C GLY A 47 -14.23 -3.59 6.29
N ARG A 48 -15.34 -3.02 6.76
CA ARG A 48 -16.37 -2.40 5.92
C ARG A 48 -16.13 -0.92 5.71
N LYS A 49 -16.70 -0.37 4.63
CA LYS A 49 -16.54 1.02 4.24
C LYS A 49 -17.87 1.63 3.82
N LEU A 50 -18.13 2.86 4.20
CA LEU A 50 -19.31 3.62 3.78
C LEU A 50 -18.88 4.95 3.18
N ARG A 51 -19.69 5.43 2.25
CA ARG A 51 -19.79 6.85 1.93
C ARG A 51 -21.08 7.40 2.51
N MET A 52 -21.06 8.64 2.94
CA MET A 52 -22.25 9.36 3.39
C MET A 52 -22.06 10.86 3.19
N ARG A 53 -23.16 11.61 3.26
CA ARG A 53 -23.13 13.06 3.32
C ARG A 53 -23.68 13.53 4.67
N ALA A 54 -22.91 14.29 5.42
CA ALA A 54 -23.36 14.97 6.63
C ALA A 54 -23.72 16.42 6.29
N ARG A 55 -24.81 16.92 6.89
CA ARG A 55 -25.11 18.36 6.91
C ARG A 55 -24.93 18.90 8.32
N TYR A 56 -24.45 20.13 8.37
CA TYR A 56 -24.19 20.84 9.61
C TYR A 56 -25.11 22.05 9.72
N ARG A 57 -25.46 22.43 10.95
CA ARG A 57 -26.25 23.64 11.23
C ARG A 57 -25.58 24.88 10.64
N HIS A 58 -24.25 24.96 10.77
CA HIS A 58 -23.42 26.01 10.23
C HIS A 58 -22.41 25.41 9.25
N HIS A 59 -22.42 25.89 8.02
CA HIS A 59 -21.42 25.51 7.02
C HIS A 59 -20.04 26.04 7.43
N SER A 60 -19.03 25.18 7.35
CA SER A 60 -17.63 25.55 7.54
C SER A 60 -16.79 24.94 6.42
N PRO A 61 -15.96 25.71 5.70
CA PRO A 61 -15.03 25.16 4.71
C PRO A 61 -14.05 24.14 5.31
N GLU A 62 -13.80 24.23 6.61
CA GLU A 62 -12.94 23.33 7.35
C GLU A 62 -13.66 22.04 7.79
N LEU A 63 -14.94 21.86 7.50
CA LEU A 63 -15.70 20.69 7.92
C LEU A 63 -16.34 20.01 6.69
N PRO A 64 -15.77 18.88 6.21
CA PRO A 64 -16.23 18.23 4.99
C PRO A 64 -17.63 17.63 5.17
N GLU A 65 -18.53 17.88 4.22
CA GLU A 65 -19.86 17.26 4.19
C GLU A 65 -19.83 15.85 3.58
N ASP A 66 -19.03 15.64 2.55
CA ASP A 66 -18.87 14.36 1.89
C ASP A 66 -17.86 13.52 2.68
N LEU A 67 -18.33 12.45 3.31
CA LEU A 67 -17.56 11.65 4.27
C LEU A 67 -17.33 10.23 3.78
N PHE A 68 -16.16 9.69 4.17
CA PHE A 68 -15.80 8.30 4.04
C PHE A 68 -15.61 7.69 5.42
N VAL A 69 -16.26 6.56 5.68
CA VAL A 69 -16.19 5.84 6.95
C VAL A 69 -15.54 4.49 6.70
N LYS A 70 -14.49 4.18 7.45
CA LYS A 70 -13.85 2.86 7.50
C LYS A 70 -14.12 2.24 8.86
N PHE A 71 -14.48 0.97 8.87
CA PHE A 71 -14.54 0.14 10.07
C PHE A 71 -13.39 -0.87 10.06
N SER A 72 -12.95 -1.31 11.23
CA SER A 72 -11.95 -2.39 11.32
C SER A 72 -12.55 -3.78 11.10
N ARG A 73 -13.85 -3.94 11.37
CA ARG A 73 -14.54 -5.24 11.43
C ARG A 73 -15.26 -5.58 10.13
N ASP A 74 -15.30 -6.86 9.83
CA ASP A 74 -16.21 -7.43 8.82
C ASP A 74 -16.70 -8.81 9.29
N PHE A 75 -17.79 -8.82 10.04
CA PHE A 75 -18.31 -10.05 10.65
C PHE A 75 -18.74 -11.11 9.63
N ASP A 76 -19.06 -10.70 8.40
CA ASP A 76 -19.51 -11.59 7.33
C ASP A 76 -18.34 -12.21 6.54
N ASN A 77 -17.11 -11.70 6.73
CA ASN A 77 -15.93 -12.21 6.05
C ASN A 77 -14.76 -12.43 7.03
N PRO A 78 -14.61 -13.65 7.57
CA PRO A 78 -13.54 -13.98 8.52
C PRO A 78 -12.14 -13.71 7.98
N ARG A 79 -11.92 -13.74 6.66
CA ARG A 79 -10.62 -13.47 6.06
C ARG A 79 -10.28 -11.97 6.15
N ARG A 80 -11.26 -11.09 5.90
CA ARG A 80 -11.12 -9.62 6.06
C ARG A 80 -11.05 -9.21 7.54
N ASP A 81 -11.84 -9.84 8.41
CA ASP A 81 -11.87 -9.52 9.85
C ASP A 81 -10.57 -9.86 10.61
N ARG A 82 -9.72 -10.72 10.05
CA ARG A 82 -8.37 -10.97 10.58
C ARG A 82 -7.51 -9.70 10.56
N GLY A 83 -7.73 -8.80 9.60
CA GLY A 83 -6.99 -7.55 9.47
C GLY A 83 -7.44 -6.44 10.41
N ARG A 84 -8.42 -6.67 11.30
CA ARG A 84 -8.99 -5.64 12.19
C ARG A 84 -7.97 -4.92 13.08
N THR A 85 -6.82 -5.54 13.35
CA THR A 85 -5.73 -4.96 14.14
C THR A 85 -4.89 -3.93 13.39
N GLN A 86 -4.90 -3.96 12.06
CA GLN A 86 -4.17 -2.99 11.22
C GLN A 86 -4.66 -1.56 11.42
N MET A 87 -5.93 -1.41 11.81
CA MET A 87 -6.56 -0.10 12.00
C MET A 87 -6.12 0.62 13.30
N ASP A 88 -5.50 -0.07 14.26
CA ASP A 88 -5.00 0.57 15.49
C ASP A 88 -3.99 1.68 15.15
N LEU A 89 -3.01 1.37 14.31
CA LEU A 89 -1.99 2.32 13.88
C LEU A 89 -2.56 3.38 12.93
N GLU A 90 -3.49 3.00 12.06
CA GLU A 90 -4.16 3.93 11.14
C GLU A 90 -4.97 5.00 11.89
N VAL A 91 -5.74 4.60 12.92
CA VAL A 91 -6.48 5.53 13.78
C VAL A 91 -5.53 6.46 14.53
N ARG A 92 -4.44 5.91 15.09
CA ARG A 92 -3.43 6.73 15.76
C ARG A 92 -2.81 7.75 14.80
N PHE A 93 -2.45 7.32 13.58
CA PHE A 93 -1.91 8.20 12.56
C PHE A 93 -2.89 9.31 12.17
N ALA A 94 -4.16 8.97 11.95
CA ALA A 94 -5.21 9.93 11.61
C ALA A 94 -5.41 11.00 12.70
N ILE A 95 -5.36 10.62 13.98
CA ILE A 95 -5.43 11.55 15.11
C ILE A 95 -4.24 12.51 15.09
N LEU A 96 -3.02 11.99 14.96
CA LEU A 96 -1.79 12.79 14.99
C LEU A 96 -1.63 13.68 13.75
N ALA A 97 -2.09 13.21 12.57
CA ALA A 97 -2.03 13.95 11.32
C ALA A 97 -2.81 15.28 11.35
N ARG A 98 -3.76 15.44 12.28
CA ARG A 98 -4.49 16.71 12.51
C ARG A 98 -3.57 17.86 12.94
N ALA A 99 -2.40 17.57 13.52
CA ALA A 99 -1.40 18.57 13.85
C ALA A 99 -0.65 19.12 12.63
N GLY A 100 -0.93 18.58 11.43
CA GLY A 100 -0.26 18.93 10.18
C GLY A 100 0.84 17.94 9.82
N LEU A 101 0.98 17.70 8.51
CA LEU A 101 2.00 16.83 7.92
C LEU A 101 2.66 17.54 6.73
N PRO A 102 3.89 17.15 6.35
CA PRO A 102 4.55 17.65 5.13
C PRO A 102 3.96 17.04 3.83
N ILE A 103 2.84 16.32 3.96
CA ILE A 103 2.17 15.58 2.90
C ILE A 103 0.66 15.79 3.02
N THR A 104 -0.06 15.45 1.96
CA THR A 104 -1.53 15.50 1.95
C THR A 104 -2.12 14.15 2.32
N VAL A 105 -2.99 14.15 3.32
CA VAL A 105 -3.81 13.01 3.77
C VAL A 105 -5.25 13.48 3.94
N PRO A 106 -6.25 12.58 3.91
CA PRO A 106 -7.63 12.98 4.13
C PRO A 106 -7.81 13.67 5.49
N LYS A 107 -8.59 14.75 5.49
CA LYS A 107 -9.01 15.42 6.72
C LYS A 107 -9.77 14.44 7.59
N THR A 108 -9.27 14.22 8.81
CA THR A 108 -9.89 13.32 9.79
C THR A 108 -10.94 14.08 10.59
N VAL A 109 -12.17 13.58 10.57
CA VAL A 109 -13.33 14.15 11.29
C VAL A 109 -13.63 13.36 12.56
N PHE A 110 -13.36 12.06 12.57
CA PHE A 110 -13.45 11.22 13.77
C PHE A 110 -12.55 9.99 13.64
N ALA A 111 -11.93 9.55 14.73
CA ALA A 111 -11.19 8.30 14.76
C ALA A 111 -11.18 7.72 16.18
N ASP A 112 -11.48 6.43 16.33
CA ASP A 112 -11.39 5.72 17.60
C ASP A 112 -11.12 4.21 17.37
N TYR A 113 -10.41 3.60 18.32
CA TYR A 113 -10.01 2.19 18.26
C TYR A 113 -10.04 1.54 19.66
N HIS A 114 -10.85 0.49 19.80
CA HIS A 114 -10.97 -0.29 21.01
C HIS A 114 -10.11 -1.56 20.91
N ARG A 115 -8.91 -1.49 21.50
CA ARG A 115 -7.88 -2.54 21.44
C ARG A 115 -8.38 -3.94 21.84
N ALA A 116 -9.18 -4.04 22.91
CA ALA A 116 -9.59 -5.35 23.43
C ALA A 116 -10.52 -6.10 22.48
N SER A 117 -11.40 -5.41 21.74
CA SER A 117 -12.28 -6.05 20.75
C SER A 117 -11.72 -6.00 19.32
N GLY A 118 -10.69 -5.19 19.09
CA GLY A 118 -10.19 -4.86 17.77
C GLY A 118 -11.19 -4.10 16.90
N THR A 119 -12.20 -3.47 17.51
CA THR A 119 -13.19 -2.65 16.81
C THR A 119 -12.61 -1.25 16.63
N GLY A 120 -12.78 -0.64 15.46
CA GLY A 120 -12.35 0.71 15.17
C GLY A 120 -13.24 1.36 14.13
N ILE A 121 -13.27 2.69 14.16
CA ILE A 121 -13.97 3.53 13.20
C ILE A 121 -13.09 4.74 12.88
N LEU A 122 -12.99 5.06 11.59
CA LEU A 122 -12.27 6.22 11.07
C LEU A 122 -13.19 6.90 10.07
N ILE A 123 -13.43 8.19 10.29
CA ILE A 123 -14.26 9.05 9.44
C ILE A 123 -13.38 10.18 8.93
N THR A 124 -13.23 10.26 7.62
CA THR A 124 -12.47 11.30 6.92
C THR A 124 -13.34 12.01 5.90
N GLU A 125 -12.82 13.09 5.32
CA GLU A 125 -13.33 13.58 4.04
C GLU A 125 -13.31 12.46 2.99
N ARG A 126 -14.26 12.53 2.06
CA ARG A 126 -14.32 11.68 0.88
C ARG A 126 -13.57 12.36 -0.28
N ILE A 127 -12.56 11.68 -0.82
CA ILE A 127 -11.83 12.17 -1.99
C ILE A 127 -12.72 12.11 -3.24
N PRO A 128 -12.87 13.22 -3.99
CA PRO A 128 -13.80 13.31 -5.12
C PRO A 128 -13.15 12.83 -6.42
N PHE A 129 -12.75 11.56 -6.48
CA PHE A 129 -12.12 10.97 -7.68
C PHE A 129 -12.93 11.24 -8.96
N GLY A 130 -12.23 11.67 -10.01
CA GLY A 130 -12.81 12.01 -11.32
C GLY A 130 -13.54 13.36 -11.37
N THR A 131 -13.55 14.12 -10.28
CA THR A 131 -14.09 15.49 -10.23
C THR A 131 -12.94 16.49 -10.20
N PRO A 132 -12.80 17.37 -11.21
CA PRO A 132 -11.73 18.36 -11.24
C PRO A 132 -11.62 19.17 -9.93
N PRO A 133 -10.40 19.39 -9.41
CA PRO A 133 -9.11 19.12 -10.05
C PRO A 133 -8.56 17.69 -9.83
N VAL A 134 -9.30 16.83 -9.12
CA VAL A 134 -8.85 15.47 -8.77
C VAL A 134 -9.05 14.54 -9.96
N GLU A 135 -8.00 13.80 -10.30
CA GLU A 135 -8.02 12.81 -11.36
C GLU A 135 -8.96 11.63 -11.02
N PRO A 136 -9.39 10.82 -12.02
CA PRO A 136 -10.01 9.53 -11.77
C PRO A 136 -9.14 8.66 -10.86
N HIS A 137 -9.77 7.71 -10.16
CA HIS A 137 -9.03 6.71 -9.39
C HIS A 137 -8.25 5.82 -10.35
N HIS A 138 -6.94 5.67 -10.12
CA HIS A 138 -6.06 4.81 -10.90
C HIS A 138 -5.93 3.47 -10.20
N ALA A 139 -6.47 2.42 -10.81
CA ALA A 139 -6.39 1.07 -10.25
C ALA A 139 -4.96 0.51 -10.35
N LYS A 140 -4.50 -0.15 -9.30
CA LYS A 140 -3.20 -0.82 -9.29
C LYS A 140 -3.09 -1.87 -10.39
N CYS A 141 -1.87 -2.04 -10.89
CA CYS A 141 -1.52 -2.95 -11.99
C CYS A 141 -2.17 -2.62 -13.34
N LEU A 142 -2.74 -1.42 -13.48
CA LEU A 142 -3.32 -0.92 -14.73
C LEU A 142 -2.65 0.38 -15.17
N ASP A 143 -1.38 0.61 -14.82
CA ASP A 143 -0.70 1.89 -15.11
C ASP A 143 -0.58 2.17 -16.62
N TYR A 144 -0.72 1.16 -17.50
CA TYR A 144 -0.86 1.36 -18.94
C TYR A 144 -2.12 2.17 -19.34
N GLN A 145 -3.07 2.36 -18.42
CA GLN A 145 -4.24 3.24 -18.57
C GLN A 145 -4.02 4.62 -17.92
N MET A 146 -2.99 4.75 -17.07
CA MET A 146 -2.68 5.97 -16.34
C MET A 146 -1.92 6.94 -17.27
N PRO A 147 -2.32 8.22 -17.35
CA PRO A 147 -1.55 9.22 -18.08
C PRO A 147 -0.21 9.44 -17.38
N ASP A 148 0.89 9.61 -18.12
CA ASP A 148 2.21 9.91 -17.55
C ASP A 148 2.56 9.07 -16.29
N PRO A 149 2.73 7.73 -16.41
CA PRO A 149 2.99 6.88 -15.25
C PRO A 149 4.22 7.33 -14.47
N LEU A 150 5.29 7.72 -15.16
CA LEU A 150 6.52 8.18 -14.50
C LEU A 150 6.27 9.40 -13.61
N GLY A 151 5.57 10.43 -14.10
CA GLY A 151 5.23 11.60 -13.31
C GLY A 151 4.37 11.27 -12.08
N HIS A 152 3.45 10.32 -12.20
CA HIS A 152 2.61 9.84 -11.10
C HIS A 152 3.43 9.16 -10.01
N TYR A 153 4.34 8.27 -10.38
CA TYR A 153 5.24 7.63 -9.41
C TYR A 153 6.21 8.64 -8.79
N GLU A 154 6.70 9.64 -9.53
CA GLU A 154 7.50 10.74 -8.94
C GLU A 154 6.68 11.53 -7.91
N ALA A 155 5.43 11.88 -8.22
CA ALA A 155 4.55 12.59 -7.29
C ALA A 155 4.26 11.76 -6.03
N LEU A 156 3.99 10.46 -6.21
CA LEU A 156 3.76 9.52 -5.11
C LEU A 156 4.98 9.36 -4.23
N LEU A 157 6.15 9.09 -4.83
CA LEU A 157 7.40 8.93 -4.10
C LEU A 157 7.83 10.21 -3.41
N SER A 158 7.49 11.38 -3.94
CA SER A 158 7.67 12.66 -3.24
C SER A 158 6.93 12.68 -1.91
N SER A 159 5.68 12.21 -1.87
CA SER A 159 4.90 12.16 -0.63
C SER A 159 5.49 11.14 0.35
N VAL A 160 5.86 9.94 -0.11
CA VAL A 160 6.49 8.93 0.75
C VAL A 160 7.82 9.44 1.33
N ALA A 161 8.69 10.01 0.48
CA ALA A 161 9.99 10.54 0.86
C ALA A 161 9.88 11.72 1.84
N ARG A 162 8.94 12.65 1.61
CA ARG A 162 8.78 13.83 2.47
C ARG A 162 8.31 13.48 3.87
N LEU A 163 7.40 12.51 4.02
CA LEU A 163 7.00 12.04 5.33
C LEU A 163 8.18 11.37 6.05
N ALA A 164 8.86 10.46 5.37
CA ALA A 164 9.99 9.72 5.93
C ALA A 164 11.15 10.66 6.33
N GLY A 165 11.51 11.62 5.47
CA GLY A 165 12.56 12.60 5.75
C GLY A 165 12.20 13.55 6.89
N ALA A 166 10.96 14.05 6.92
CA ALA A 166 10.50 14.90 8.01
C ALA A 166 10.50 14.16 9.35
N HIS A 167 10.09 12.89 9.36
CA HIS A 167 10.21 12.02 10.52
C HIS A 167 11.65 11.90 11.00
N ARG A 168 12.59 11.53 10.10
CA ARG A 168 14.01 11.40 10.45
C ARG A 168 14.62 12.70 10.97
N SER A 169 14.18 13.84 10.46
CA SER A 169 14.66 15.15 10.88
C SER A 169 14.08 15.62 12.22
N GLY A 170 13.16 14.87 12.84
CA GLY A 170 12.46 15.28 14.06
C GLY A 170 11.48 16.43 13.84
N ARG A 171 11.07 16.70 12.60
CA ARG A 171 10.15 17.81 12.24
C ARG A 171 8.67 17.50 12.44
N LEU A 172 8.31 16.24 12.68
CA LEU A 172 6.94 15.91 13.04
C LEU A 172 6.63 16.40 14.46
N ALA A 173 5.34 16.53 14.78
CA ALA A 173 4.91 16.96 16.10
C ALA A 173 5.51 16.08 17.21
N PRO A 174 5.81 16.63 18.41
CA PRO A 174 6.31 15.84 19.53
C PRO A 174 5.40 14.63 19.83
N GLY A 175 6.00 13.46 20.05
CA GLY A 175 5.28 12.22 20.31
C GLY A 175 4.67 11.55 19.06
N PHE A 176 4.86 12.10 17.85
CA PHE A 176 4.30 11.50 16.63
C PHE A 176 4.78 10.06 16.43
N SER A 177 6.08 9.81 16.62
CA SER A 177 6.71 8.50 16.41
C SER A 177 6.36 7.46 17.47
N GLU A 178 5.83 7.88 18.63
CA GLU A 178 5.52 6.95 19.70
C GLU A 178 4.51 5.92 19.23
N GLY A 179 4.77 4.64 19.50
CA GLY A 179 3.85 3.54 19.16
C GLY A 179 3.79 3.14 17.68
N PHE A 180 4.65 3.69 16.82
CA PHE A 180 4.81 3.24 15.43
C PHE A 180 5.99 2.29 15.22
N SER A 181 6.71 1.90 16.28
CA SER A 181 7.88 1.03 16.18
C SER A 181 7.60 -0.21 15.33
N TYR A 182 8.57 -0.55 14.47
CA TYR A 182 8.45 -1.68 13.56
C TYR A 182 8.15 -2.97 14.32
N ASP A 183 7.04 -3.62 13.97
CA ASP A 183 6.71 -4.96 14.43
C ASP A 183 6.45 -5.84 13.19
N PRO A 184 7.40 -6.71 12.79
CA PRO A 184 7.25 -7.57 11.63
C PRO A 184 5.95 -8.41 11.67
N ALA A 185 5.48 -8.78 12.87
CA ALA A 185 4.26 -9.56 13.03
C ALA A 185 2.97 -8.73 12.83
N ARG A 186 3.04 -7.40 12.94
CA ARG A 186 1.90 -6.48 12.72
C ARG A 186 1.90 -5.84 11.35
N VAL A 187 3.07 -5.67 10.74
CA VAL A 187 3.24 -4.99 9.45
C VAL A 187 3.19 -5.98 8.27
N GLY A 188 3.45 -7.28 8.52
CA GLY A 188 3.42 -8.31 7.49
C GLY A 188 2.04 -8.62 6.90
N VAL A 189 2.03 -9.17 5.68
CA VAL A 189 0.85 -9.64 4.91
C VAL A 189 0.19 -10.92 5.48
N GLY A 190 0.40 -11.19 6.77
CA GLY A 190 -0.04 -12.40 7.46
C GLY A 190 1.14 -13.26 7.93
N THR A 191 0.87 -14.50 8.35
CA THR A 191 1.89 -15.45 8.76
C THR A 191 2.61 -16.03 7.53
N PRO A 192 3.94 -15.92 7.43
CA PRO A 192 4.69 -16.51 6.33
C PRO A 192 4.42 -18.01 6.21
N PRO A 193 4.20 -18.54 5.00
CA PRO A 193 4.10 -19.98 4.80
C PRO A 193 5.45 -20.64 5.11
N VAL A 194 5.46 -21.59 6.04
CA VAL A 194 6.64 -22.43 6.30
C VAL A 194 6.76 -23.44 5.17
N ARG A 195 7.82 -23.30 4.35
CA ARG A 195 8.09 -24.20 3.22
C ARG A 195 9.42 -24.93 3.40
N THR A 196 9.44 -26.20 3.01
CA THR A 196 10.67 -26.98 2.85
C THR A 196 11.38 -26.57 1.56
N ASP A 197 12.65 -26.96 1.44
CA ASP A 197 13.45 -26.71 0.24
C ASP A 197 12.84 -27.36 -1.01
N ALA A 198 12.31 -28.58 -0.87
CA ALA A 198 11.61 -29.26 -1.96
C ALA A 198 10.36 -28.49 -2.40
N GLN A 199 9.55 -27.98 -1.45
CA GLN A 199 8.35 -27.21 -1.78
C GLN A 199 8.68 -25.90 -2.52
N ARG A 200 9.82 -25.27 -2.21
CA ARG A 200 10.29 -24.09 -2.94
C ARG A 200 10.68 -24.43 -4.37
N SER A 201 11.45 -25.49 -4.57
CA SER A 201 11.80 -25.99 -5.90
C SER A 201 10.55 -26.36 -6.71
N ASP A 202 9.57 -27.04 -6.10
CA ASP A 202 8.30 -27.39 -6.74
C ASP A 202 7.53 -26.15 -7.22
N SER A 203 7.57 -25.04 -6.45
CA SER A 203 6.93 -23.78 -6.87
C SER A 203 7.64 -23.14 -8.05
N VAL A 204 8.98 -23.22 -8.14
CA VAL A 204 9.73 -22.77 -9.33
C VAL A 204 9.36 -23.62 -10.56
N GLU A 205 9.23 -24.93 -10.41
CA GLU A 205 8.78 -25.79 -11.52
C GLU A 205 7.33 -25.52 -11.93
N ARG A 206 6.45 -25.25 -10.97
CA ARG A 206 5.06 -24.81 -11.25
C ARG A 206 5.04 -23.52 -12.06
N LEU A 207 5.88 -22.55 -11.70
CA LEU A 207 6.05 -21.31 -12.46
C LEU A 207 6.50 -21.60 -13.91
N ALA A 208 7.46 -22.50 -14.11
CA ALA A 208 7.91 -22.88 -15.45
C ALA A 208 6.77 -23.46 -16.29
N ARG A 209 6.01 -24.43 -15.74
CA ARG A 209 4.83 -25.01 -16.40
C ARG A 209 3.74 -23.97 -16.70
N PHE A 210 3.53 -23.02 -15.79
CA PHE A 210 2.60 -21.92 -15.99
C PHE A 210 3.01 -21.04 -17.17
N GLY A 211 4.30 -20.66 -17.25
CA GLY A 211 4.84 -19.87 -18.37
C GLY A 211 4.81 -20.60 -19.71
N GLU A 212 4.96 -21.93 -19.72
CA GLU A 212 4.78 -22.76 -20.93
C GLU A 212 3.33 -22.83 -21.39
N ARG A 213 2.39 -22.99 -20.44
CA ARG A 213 0.95 -23.07 -20.71
C ARG A 213 0.37 -21.74 -21.16
N TYR A 214 0.86 -20.63 -20.59
CA TYR A 214 0.36 -19.28 -20.79
C TYR A 214 1.48 -18.31 -21.23
N PRO A 215 2.05 -18.49 -22.43
CA PRO A 215 3.22 -17.73 -22.87
C PRO A 215 2.97 -16.21 -23.01
N GLY A 216 1.71 -15.79 -23.13
CA GLY A 216 1.32 -14.38 -23.16
C GLY A 216 1.20 -13.71 -21.79
N LEU A 217 1.24 -14.48 -20.69
CA LEU A 217 1.17 -13.96 -19.31
C LEU A 217 2.55 -13.71 -18.71
N VAL A 218 3.57 -14.48 -19.12
CA VAL A 218 4.94 -14.38 -18.60
C VAL A 218 5.90 -14.03 -19.75
N PRO A 219 6.65 -12.91 -19.66
CA PRO A 219 7.64 -12.54 -20.67
C PRO A 219 8.63 -13.66 -21.00
N GLU A 220 8.99 -13.80 -22.28
CA GLU A 220 9.83 -14.90 -22.79
C GLU A 220 11.14 -15.10 -22.01
N ARG A 221 11.85 -14.01 -21.71
CA ARG A 221 13.09 -14.05 -20.93
C ARG A 221 12.93 -14.67 -19.54
N LEU A 222 11.76 -14.48 -18.91
CA LEU A 222 11.43 -14.97 -17.55
C LEU A 222 10.96 -16.43 -17.54
N ARG A 223 10.69 -17.01 -18.72
CA ARG A 223 10.38 -18.43 -18.92
C ARG A 223 11.50 -19.17 -19.65
N SER A 224 12.68 -18.57 -19.77
CA SER A 224 13.82 -19.20 -20.45
C SER A 224 14.37 -20.37 -19.62
N PRO A 225 14.76 -21.50 -20.25
CA PRO A 225 15.31 -22.65 -19.51
C PRO A 225 16.53 -22.30 -18.66
N GLU A 226 17.35 -21.35 -19.12
CA GLU A 226 18.51 -20.85 -18.37
C GLU A 226 18.10 -20.19 -17.06
N PHE A 227 17.13 -19.28 -17.12
CA PHE A 227 16.67 -18.58 -15.94
C PHE A 227 15.93 -19.50 -14.96
N ILE A 228 15.13 -20.46 -15.46
CA ILE A 228 14.49 -21.46 -14.59
C ILE A 228 15.55 -22.31 -13.86
N ARG A 229 16.60 -22.78 -14.55
CA ARG A 229 17.69 -23.54 -13.92
C ARG A 229 18.41 -22.71 -12.85
N ARG A 230 18.66 -21.43 -13.14
CA ARG A 230 19.25 -20.50 -12.18
C ARG A 230 18.37 -20.38 -10.93
N MET A 231 17.07 -20.11 -11.07
CA MET A 231 16.15 -20.03 -9.93
C MET A 231 16.13 -21.31 -9.09
N LEU A 232 16.10 -22.49 -9.72
CA LEU A 232 16.16 -23.77 -9.00
C LEU A 232 17.44 -23.92 -8.16
N SER A 233 18.57 -23.42 -8.66
CA SER A 233 19.84 -23.44 -7.92
C SER A 233 19.93 -22.40 -6.79
N GLU A 234 19.19 -21.29 -6.91
CA GLU A 234 19.32 -20.12 -6.03
C GLU A 234 18.21 -20.02 -4.96
N VAL A 235 17.02 -20.57 -5.21
CA VAL A 235 15.80 -20.30 -4.41
C VAL A 235 15.95 -20.58 -2.92
N ASN A 236 16.64 -21.66 -2.55
CA ASN A 236 16.80 -22.04 -1.14
C ASN A 236 17.84 -21.16 -0.43
N ALA A 237 18.88 -20.72 -1.15
CA ALA A 237 19.86 -19.79 -0.61
C ALA A 237 19.25 -18.40 -0.38
N VAL A 238 18.44 -17.91 -1.34
CA VAL A 238 17.68 -16.66 -1.17
C VAL A 238 16.74 -16.74 0.04
N ALA A 239 16.03 -17.87 0.19
CA ALA A 239 15.14 -18.06 1.33
C ALA A 239 15.90 -18.09 2.67
N ALA A 240 17.08 -18.73 2.70
CA ALA A 240 17.93 -18.77 3.89
C ALA A 240 18.53 -17.39 4.25
N ALA A 241 18.70 -16.50 3.27
CA ALA A 241 19.20 -15.14 3.49
C ALA A 241 18.16 -14.19 4.12
N GLN A 242 16.89 -14.58 4.24
CA GLN A 242 15.81 -13.70 4.69
C GLN A 242 16.13 -13.00 6.03
N ASP A 243 16.56 -13.75 7.03
CA ASP A 243 16.81 -13.18 8.36
C ASP A 243 17.98 -12.17 8.34
N ASN A 244 18.98 -12.42 7.49
CA ASN A 244 20.09 -11.48 7.29
C ASN A 244 19.60 -10.19 6.62
N VAL A 245 18.82 -10.29 5.54
CA VAL A 245 18.24 -9.12 4.85
C VAL A 245 17.39 -8.29 5.81
N MET A 246 16.56 -8.94 6.64
CA MET A 246 15.75 -8.25 7.65
C MET A 246 16.59 -7.60 8.75
N ALA A 247 17.67 -8.26 9.21
CA ALA A 247 18.59 -7.69 10.19
C ALA A 247 19.31 -6.45 9.62
N GLN A 248 19.73 -6.49 8.36
CA GLN A 248 20.37 -5.35 7.72
C GLN A 248 19.41 -4.17 7.55
N LEU A 249 18.18 -4.40 7.08
CA LEU A 249 17.14 -3.37 6.96
C LEU A 249 16.87 -2.66 8.29
N THR A 250 16.87 -3.40 9.40
CA THR A 250 16.59 -2.86 10.75
C THR A 250 17.80 -2.19 11.40
N SER A 251 19.03 -2.52 10.98
CA SER A 251 20.26 -1.91 11.50
C SER A 251 20.63 -0.58 10.83
N ASP A 252 20.17 -0.32 9.60
CA ASP A 252 20.37 0.95 8.91
C ASP A 252 19.43 2.04 9.45
N THR A 253 19.84 2.64 10.58
CA THR A 253 19.02 3.62 11.30
C THR A 253 18.70 4.87 10.50
N ASP A 254 19.53 5.24 9.53
CA ASP A 254 19.33 6.43 8.70
C ASP A 254 18.19 6.23 7.70
N ALA A 255 18.03 5.00 7.22
CA ALA A 255 16.95 4.58 6.33
C ALA A 255 15.67 4.15 7.07
N VAL A 256 15.64 4.04 8.40
CA VAL A 256 14.44 3.66 9.17
C VAL A 256 13.61 4.88 9.56
N ALA A 257 12.43 5.03 8.94
CA ALA A 257 11.54 6.16 9.13
C ALA A 257 10.06 5.74 9.18
N LEU A 258 9.19 6.63 9.66
CA LEU A 258 7.75 6.46 9.54
C LEU A 258 7.36 6.41 8.06
N CYS A 259 6.84 5.27 7.62
CA CYS A 259 6.52 5.05 6.21
C CYS A 259 5.10 4.53 6.02
N HIS A 260 4.60 4.76 4.79
CA HIS A 260 3.42 4.11 4.27
C HIS A 260 3.80 2.76 3.66
N TRP A 261 3.42 1.64 4.28
CA TRP A 261 3.81 0.30 3.82
C TRP A 261 3.28 -0.03 2.41
N ASN A 262 2.06 0.40 2.07
CA ASN A 262 1.36 -0.01 0.85
C ASN A 262 0.96 1.19 -0.02
N ALA A 263 1.90 2.08 -0.32
CA ALA A 263 1.64 3.30 -1.10
C ALA A 263 1.56 3.02 -2.60
N ASN A 264 0.70 2.08 -3.01
CA ASN A 264 0.41 1.86 -4.43
C ASN A 264 -0.47 2.98 -4.99
N VAL A 265 -0.52 3.12 -6.31
CA VAL A 265 -1.28 4.18 -7.00
C VAL A 265 -2.77 4.19 -6.67
N ASP A 266 -3.35 3.04 -6.33
CA ASP A 266 -4.75 2.91 -5.91
C ASP A 266 -5.01 3.37 -4.48
N ASN A 267 -3.96 3.55 -3.68
CA ASN A 267 -3.98 4.18 -2.37
C ASN A 267 -3.55 5.66 -2.43
N ALA A 268 -3.63 6.26 -3.61
CA ALA A 268 -3.32 7.67 -3.82
C ALA A 268 -4.44 8.41 -4.56
N TRP A 269 -4.41 9.73 -4.48
CA TRP A 269 -5.13 10.59 -5.42
C TRP A 269 -4.20 11.65 -5.97
N PHE A 270 -4.46 12.03 -7.21
CA PHE A 270 -3.60 12.93 -7.96
C PHE A 270 -4.38 14.16 -8.43
N TRP A 271 -3.69 15.29 -8.47
CA TRP A 271 -4.21 16.54 -9.03
C TRP A 271 -3.04 17.39 -9.50
N ARG A 272 -3.32 18.39 -10.34
CA ARG A 272 -2.32 19.40 -10.70
C ARG A 272 -2.51 20.65 -9.85
N ASP A 273 -1.42 21.14 -9.26
CA ASP A 273 -1.42 22.43 -8.58
C ASP A 273 -1.58 23.59 -9.59
N PRO A 274 -1.82 24.84 -9.14
CA PRO A 274 -1.97 25.98 -10.06
C PRO A 274 -0.77 26.25 -10.98
N ARG A 275 0.40 25.63 -10.73
CA ARG A 275 1.59 25.70 -11.59
C ARG A 275 1.70 24.50 -12.54
N GLY A 276 0.66 23.66 -12.63
CA GLY A 276 0.61 22.47 -13.47
C GLY A 276 1.39 21.27 -12.93
N ARG A 277 1.96 21.36 -11.72
CA ARG A 277 2.75 20.25 -11.14
C ARG A 277 1.81 19.19 -10.60
N LEU A 278 2.10 17.93 -10.94
CA LEU A 278 1.38 16.80 -10.39
C LEU A 278 1.67 16.65 -8.90
N ARG A 279 0.61 16.46 -8.12
CA ARG A 279 0.62 16.28 -6.67
C ARG A 279 -0.03 14.96 -6.31
N CYS A 280 0.31 14.46 -5.14
CA CYS A 280 -0.17 13.19 -4.62
C CYS A 280 -0.60 13.35 -3.16
N GLY A 281 -1.77 12.83 -2.85
CA GLY A 281 -2.22 12.56 -1.48
C GLY A 281 -2.34 11.06 -1.26
N LEU A 282 -2.20 10.62 -0.02
CA LEU A 282 -2.12 9.20 0.35
C LEU A 282 -3.27 8.78 1.27
N LEU A 283 -3.82 7.61 0.97
CA LEU A 283 -4.96 6.95 1.64
C LEU A 283 -4.52 5.62 2.24
N ASP A 284 -5.38 5.04 3.08
CA ASP A 284 -5.24 3.65 3.57
C ASP A 284 -3.92 3.40 4.32
N TRP A 285 -3.76 4.11 5.43
CA TRP A 285 -2.57 4.04 6.31
C TRP A 285 -2.56 2.79 7.19
N GLY A 286 -3.22 1.71 6.76
CA GLY A 286 -3.10 0.39 7.38
C GLY A 286 -1.63 -0.04 7.38
N CYS A 287 -1.13 -0.52 8.52
CA CYS A 287 0.28 -0.90 8.71
C CYS A 287 1.31 0.24 8.64
N VAL A 288 0.90 1.51 8.74
CA VAL A 288 1.84 2.61 8.96
C VAL A 288 2.73 2.31 10.17
N SER A 289 4.04 2.42 9.99
CA SER A 289 5.03 2.09 11.03
C SER A 289 6.39 2.72 10.68
N GLU A 290 7.27 2.78 11.67
CA GLU A 290 8.69 2.98 11.46
C GLU A 290 9.22 1.74 10.75
N MET A 291 9.82 1.88 9.59
CA MET A 291 10.40 0.80 8.81
C MET A 291 11.50 1.35 7.91
N ASN A 292 12.33 0.47 7.36
CA ASN A 292 13.29 0.90 6.36
C ASN A 292 12.57 1.41 5.10
N VAL A 293 12.96 2.57 4.57
CA VAL A 293 12.35 3.20 3.39
C VAL A 293 12.39 2.30 2.15
N THR A 294 13.34 1.38 2.06
CA THR A 294 13.38 0.37 1.01
C THR A 294 12.14 -0.52 1.00
N MET A 295 11.59 -0.84 2.18
CA MET A 295 10.39 -1.64 2.30
C MET A 295 9.16 -0.87 1.78
N ALA A 296 9.11 0.42 2.09
CA ALA A 296 8.08 1.33 1.57
C ALA A 296 8.19 1.54 0.06
N LEU A 297 9.42 1.63 -0.47
CA LEU A 297 9.68 1.70 -1.92
C LEU A 297 9.18 0.45 -2.64
N TRP A 298 9.43 -0.75 -2.11
CA TRP A 298 8.82 -1.98 -2.65
C TRP A 298 7.30 -1.91 -2.57
N GLY A 299 6.75 -1.51 -1.43
CA GLY A 299 5.31 -1.33 -1.24
C GLY A 299 4.67 -0.37 -2.24
N ALA A 300 5.39 0.67 -2.66
CA ALA A 300 4.93 1.65 -3.64
C ALA A 300 5.10 1.20 -5.09
N LEU A 301 6.14 0.42 -5.41
CA LEU A 301 6.53 0.09 -6.78
C LEU A 301 6.19 -1.35 -7.20
N CYS A 302 5.81 -2.23 -6.27
CA CYS A 302 5.62 -3.65 -6.58
C CYS A 302 4.53 -3.92 -7.63
N SER A 303 3.53 -3.03 -7.75
CA SER A 303 2.52 -3.07 -8.81
C SER A 303 2.81 -2.17 -10.01
N ALA A 304 4.01 -1.59 -10.10
CA ALA A 304 4.37 -0.70 -11.19
C ALA A 304 4.61 -1.44 -12.50
N GLU A 305 4.40 -0.76 -13.62
CA GLU A 305 4.73 -1.30 -14.95
C GLU A 305 6.20 -1.73 -15.06
N PRO A 306 6.53 -2.87 -15.70
CA PRO A 306 7.90 -3.37 -15.76
C PRO A 306 8.89 -2.37 -16.36
N HIS A 307 8.45 -1.52 -17.29
CA HIS A 307 9.31 -0.48 -17.87
C HIS A 307 9.82 0.56 -16.83
N LEU A 308 9.12 0.75 -15.70
CA LEU A 308 9.55 1.67 -14.65
C LEU A 308 10.71 1.04 -13.88
N TRP A 309 10.63 -0.26 -13.62
CA TRP A 309 11.72 -1.03 -13.05
C TRP A 309 12.93 -1.08 -13.99
N GLU A 310 12.71 -1.40 -15.26
CA GLU A 310 13.77 -1.60 -16.26
C GLU A 310 14.54 -0.32 -16.58
N LEU A 311 13.83 0.81 -16.75
CA LEU A 311 14.40 2.03 -17.34
C LEU A 311 14.41 3.23 -16.40
N GLN A 312 13.51 3.28 -15.42
CA GLN A 312 13.29 4.48 -14.61
C GLN A 312 13.67 4.31 -13.14
N LEU A 313 14.00 3.10 -12.67
CA LEU A 313 14.33 2.86 -11.27
C LEU A 313 15.46 3.76 -10.75
N PRO A 314 16.61 3.94 -11.46
CA PRO A 314 17.65 4.84 -10.98
C PRO A 314 17.16 6.29 -10.81
N ARG A 315 16.31 6.76 -11.73
CA ARG A 315 15.70 8.10 -11.68
C ARG A 315 14.73 8.23 -10.49
N LEU A 316 13.87 7.24 -10.29
CA LEU A 316 12.91 7.23 -9.17
C LEU A 316 13.61 7.19 -7.81
N LEU A 317 14.69 6.42 -7.67
CA LEU A 317 15.47 6.35 -6.43
C LEU A 317 16.27 7.63 -6.17
N ALA A 318 16.84 8.24 -7.22
CA ALA A 318 17.48 9.56 -7.10
C ALA A 318 16.45 10.64 -6.68
N HIS A 319 15.27 10.62 -7.29
CA HIS A 319 14.16 11.52 -6.93
C HIS A 319 13.72 11.34 -5.48
N PHE A 320 13.50 10.09 -5.05
CA PHE A 320 13.15 9.77 -3.67
C PHE A 320 14.20 10.29 -2.68
N SER A 321 15.48 10.03 -2.95
CA SER A 321 16.58 10.44 -2.06
C SER A 321 16.67 11.96 -1.93
N ALA A 322 16.50 12.68 -3.05
CA ALA A 322 16.49 14.14 -3.05
C ALA A 322 15.31 14.74 -2.27
N GLU A 323 14.10 14.19 -2.41
CA GLU A 323 12.92 14.64 -1.67
C GLU A 323 13.03 14.30 -0.16
N PHE A 324 13.63 13.16 0.17
CA PHE A 324 13.89 12.75 1.56
C PHE A 324 14.87 13.70 2.26
N GLU A 325 15.98 14.02 1.59
CA GLU A 325 16.99 14.96 2.08
C GLU A 325 16.42 16.39 2.17
N ALA A 326 15.66 16.85 1.17
CA ALA A 326 14.98 18.15 1.21
C ALA A 326 13.97 18.24 2.38
N ALA A 327 13.34 17.12 2.71
CA ALA A 327 12.50 16.97 3.90
C ALA A 327 13.31 16.76 5.20
N GLY A 328 14.64 16.89 5.15
CA GLY A 328 15.55 16.98 6.30
C GLY A 328 16.10 15.64 6.76
N GLY A 329 15.78 14.56 6.06
CA GLY A 329 16.41 13.28 6.32
C GLY A 329 17.91 13.32 5.98
N PRO A 330 18.69 12.34 6.48
CA PRO A 330 20.07 12.18 6.04
C PRO A 330 20.17 11.91 4.54
N SER A 331 21.32 12.19 3.95
CA SER A 331 21.59 11.83 2.54
C SER A 331 21.55 10.31 2.39
N LEU A 332 20.68 9.81 1.51
CA LEU A 332 20.62 8.39 1.13
C LEU A 332 21.33 8.18 -0.20
N ASP A 333 22.21 7.17 -0.29
CA ASP A 333 22.81 6.78 -1.57
C ASP A 333 21.79 6.00 -2.41
N PRO A 334 21.37 6.50 -3.59
CA PRO A 334 20.42 5.80 -4.45
C PRO A 334 20.91 4.40 -4.85
N SER A 335 22.22 4.20 -4.98
CA SER A 335 22.79 2.90 -5.37
C SER A 335 22.68 1.89 -4.21
N ALA A 336 22.91 2.33 -2.98
CA ALA A 336 22.70 1.51 -1.78
C ALA A 336 21.21 1.15 -1.60
N LEU A 337 20.32 2.13 -1.78
CA LEU A 337 18.87 1.89 -1.76
C LEU A 337 18.47 0.87 -2.82
N GLN A 338 19.00 0.97 -4.03
CA GLN A 338 18.71 0.02 -5.11
C GLN A 338 19.12 -1.40 -4.74
N ARG A 339 20.35 -1.60 -4.26
CA ARG A 339 20.83 -2.92 -3.84
C ARG A 339 19.95 -3.52 -2.76
N MET A 340 19.62 -2.74 -1.72
CA MET A 340 18.77 -3.22 -0.65
C MET A 340 17.33 -3.51 -1.12
N LEU A 341 16.82 -2.71 -2.07
CA LEU A 341 15.49 -2.90 -2.65
C LEU A 341 15.39 -4.20 -3.44
N LEU A 342 16.40 -4.50 -4.27
CA LEU A 342 16.45 -5.75 -5.02
C LEU A 342 16.47 -6.96 -4.07
N ARG A 343 17.32 -6.92 -3.04
CA ARG A 343 17.43 -7.99 -2.03
C ARG A 343 16.10 -8.21 -1.32
N TYR A 344 15.53 -7.14 -0.78
CA TYR A 344 14.24 -7.20 -0.10
C TYR A 344 13.12 -7.72 -1.02
N ALA A 345 13.01 -7.20 -2.24
CA ALA A 345 11.99 -7.60 -3.21
C ALA A 345 12.11 -9.08 -3.60
N VAL A 346 13.32 -9.57 -3.84
CA VAL A 346 13.57 -10.97 -4.21
C VAL A 346 13.29 -11.91 -3.04
N THR A 347 13.74 -11.57 -1.82
CA THR A 347 13.40 -12.33 -0.60
C THR A 347 11.89 -12.38 -0.39
N MET A 348 11.18 -11.26 -0.53
CA MET A 348 9.73 -11.22 -0.38
C MET A 348 8.99 -11.97 -1.49
N GLY A 349 9.50 -11.95 -2.72
CA GLY A 349 8.93 -12.74 -3.81
C GLY A 349 9.08 -14.25 -3.60
N VAL A 350 10.22 -14.71 -3.10
CA VAL A 350 10.42 -16.13 -2.72
C VAL A 350 9.45 -16.53 -1.59
N THR A 351 9.26 -15.67 -0.60
CA THR A 351 8.38 -15.96 0.54
C THR A 351 6.90 -15.94 0.16
N TRP A 352 6.47 -14.99 -0.68
CA TRP A 352 5.04 -14.69 -0.88
C TRP A 352 4.50 -14.93 -2.28
N LEU A 353 5.32 -14.83 -3.33
CA LEU A 353 4.85 -14.76 -4.73
C LEU A 353 5.10 -16.02 -5.56
N LEU A 354 5.94 -16.97 -5.12
CA LEU A 354 6.19 -18.20 -5.89
C LEU A 354 4.95 -19.08 -6.11
N ASP A 355 3.92 -18.92 -5.29
CA ASP A 355 2.64 -19.65 -5.45
C ASP A 355 1.60 -18.87 -6.28
N ALA A 356 1.93 -17.66 -6.74
CA ALA A 356 1.04 -16.83 -7.57
C ALA A 356 0.44 -17.58 -8.77
N PRO A 357 1.16 -18.46 -9.51
CA PRO A 357 0.56 -19.24 -10.59
C PRO A 357 -0.70 -20.00 -10.18
N GLY A 358 -0.65 -20.72 -9.05
CA GLY A 358 -1.81 -21.50 -8.56
C GLY A 358 -2.96 -20.60 -8.10
N TYR A 359 -2.65 -19.44 -7.51
CA TYR A 359 -3.68 -18.46 -7.16
C TYR A 359 -4.36 -17.88 -8.41
N ILE A 360 -3.59 -17.53 -9.45
CA ILE A 360 -4.10 -17.00 -10.71
C ILE A 360 -5.02 -18.03 -11.39
N GLU A 361 -4.59 -19.29 -11.50
CA GLU A 361 -5.41 -20.36 -12.08
C GLU A 361 -6.70 -20.61 -11.26
N THR A 362 -6.68 -20.37 -9.95
CA THR A 362 -7.88 -20.51 -9.10
C THR A 362 -8.88 -19.39 -9.33
N VAL A 363 -8.42 -18.13 -9.44
CA VAL A 363 -9.32 -16.97 -9.59
C VAL A 363 -9.69 -16.67 -11.05
N ALA A 364 -8.96 -17.24 -12.01
CA ALA A 364 -9.21 -17.18 -13.43
C ALA A 364 -9.09 -18.60 -14.04
N PRO A 365 -10.08 -19.49 -13.81
CA PRO A 365 -10.00 -20.90 -14.22
C PRO A 365 -10.06 -21.11 -15.73
N ASP A 366 -10.67 -20.17 -16.47
CA ASP A 366 -10.94 -20.30 -17.90
C ASP A 366 -9.82 -19.70 -18.78
N LEU A 367 -8.59 -19.58 -18.27
CA LEU A 367 -7.46 -19.08 -19.06
C LEU A 367 -7.03 -20.08 -20.14
N ASP A 368 -6.62 -19.55 -21.29
CA ASP A 368 -6.09 -20.31 -22.42
C ASP A 368 -4.73 -19.76 -22.89
N GLY A 369 -4.02 -20.50 -23.73
CA GLY A 369 -2.65 -20.16 -24.15
C GLY A 369 -2.50 -18.87 -24.97
N ARG A 370 -3.61 -18.23 -25.37
CA ARG A 370 -3.61 -16.93 -26.08
C ARG A 370 -3.82 -15.75 -25.12
N CYS A 371 -4.15 -16.01 -23.86
CA CYS A 371 -4.33 -14.97 -22.86
C CYS A 371 -3.05 -14.13 -22.71
N THR A 372 -3.26 -12.82 -22.61
CA THR A 372 -2.22 -11.88 -22.20
C THR A 372 -2.68 -11.18 -20.93
N ARG A 373 -1.80 -10.38 -20.31
CA ARG A 373 -2.17 -9.58 -19.13
C ARG A 373 -3.31 -8.57 -19.40
N HIS A 374 -3.61 -8.28 -20.67
CA HIS A 374 -4.69 -7.39 -21.11
C HIS A 374 -6.01 -8.14 -21.37
N ASP A 375 -6.04 -9.46 -21.20
CA ASP A 375 -7.27 -10.22 -21.28
C ASP A 375 -8.22 -9.81 -20.12
N PRO A 376 -9.52 -9.56 -20.38
CA PRO A 376 -10.49 -9.19 -19.33
C PRO A 376 -10.53 -10.15 -18.14
N ARG A 377 -10.28 -11.44 -18.38
CA ARG A 377 -10.19 -12.46 -17.31
C ARG A 377 -9.08 -12.16 -16.29
N ILE A 378 -8.05 -11.42 -16.72
CA ILE A 378 -6.96 -10.92 -15.88
C ILE A 378 -7.17 -9.45 -15.50
N SER A 379 -7.37 -8.54 -16.45
CA SER A 379 -7.41 -7.10 -16.20
C SER A 379 -8.56 -6.69 -15.28
N ASP A 380 -9.71 -7.36 -15.38
CA ASP A 380 -10.90 -6.99 -14.60
C ASP A 380 -10.91 -7.71 -13.23
N ASN A 381 -10.04 -8.71 -13.04
CA ASN A 381 -9.86 -9.42 -11.79
C ASN A 381 -8.65 -8.89 -11.02
N GLU A 382 -8.90 -8.06 -10.00
CA GLU A 382 -7.83 -7.43 -9.20
C GLU A 382 -6.84 -8.42 -8.60
N VAL A 383 -7.34 -9.55 -8.11
CA VAL A 383 -6.48 -10.59 -7.52
C VAL A 383 -5.57 -11.17 -8.59
N ALA A 384 -6.12 -11.52 -9.76
CA ALA A 384 -5.35 -12.08 -10.86
C ALA A 384 -4.26 -11.12 -11.37
N ARG A 385 -4.63 -9.87 -11.73
CA ARG A 385 -3.66 -8.89 -12.25
C ARG A 385 -2.59 -8.51 -11.22
N THR A 386 -2.95 -8.41 -9.94
CA THR A 386 -2.01 -8.07 -8.87
C THR A 386 -0.99 -9.18 -8.67
N GLN A 387 -1.45 -10.43 -8.58
CA GLN A 387 -0.56 -11.59 -8.47
C GLN A 387 0.37 -11.70 -9.69
N LEU A 388 -0.17 -11.52 -10.90
CA LEU A 388 0.61 -11.64 -12.12
C LEU A 388 1.68 -10.55 -12.25
N LEU A 389 1.32 -9.28 -12.02
CA LEU A 389 2.25 -8.17 -12.21
C LEU A 389 3.33 -8.14 -11.13
N MET A 390 2.96 -8.37 -9.86
CA MET A 390 3.94 -8.46 -8.76
C MET A 390 4.90 -9.64 -8.97
N LEU A 391 4.40 -10.81 -9.39
CA LEU A 391 5.22 -11.95 -9.78
C LEU A 391 6.20 -11.57 -10.91
N THR A 392 5.69 -10.91 -11.96
CA THR A 392 6.51 -10.50 -13.11
C THR A 392 7.62 -9.54 -12.72
N ASN A 393 7.32 -8.55 -11.88
CA ASN A 393 8.31 -7.60 -11.38
C ASN A 393 9.35 -8.31 -10.51
N PHE A 394 8.93 -9.14 -9.56
CA PHE A 394 9.84 -9.96 -8.75
C PHE A 394 10.79 -10.82 -9.61
N LEU A 395 10.26 -11.53 -10.60
CA LEU A 395 11.06 -12.38 -11.49
C LEU A 395 12.04 -11.56 -12.32
N HIS A 396 11.62 -10.38 -12.78
CA HIS A 396 12.51 -9.44 -13.46
C HIS A 396 13.66 -9.01 -12.56
N LEU A 397 13.38 -8.61 -11.32
CA LEU A 397 14.40 -8.18 -10.36
C LEU A 397 15.36 -9.31 -10.04
N TRP A 398 14.88 -10.55 -9.85
CA TRP A 398 15.75 -11.71 -9.68
C TRP A 398 16.65 -11.93 -10.91
N GLN A 399 16.08 -11.89 -12.11
CA GLN A 399 16.83 -12.09 -13.35
C GLN A 399 18.00 -11.12 -13.50
N VAL A 400 17.81 -9.84 -13.17
CA VAL A 400 18.84 -8.80 -13.35
C VAL A 400 19.77 -8.62 -12.15
N SER A 401 19.48 -9.24 -11.02
CA SER A 401 20.32 -9.14 -9.82
C SER A 401 21.52 -10.09 -9.89
N ASP A 402 22.64 -9.68 -9.32
CA ASP A 402 23.77 -10.57 -9.05
C ASP A 402 23.45 -11.48 -7.86
N PHE A 403 23.72 -12.79 -7.97
CA PHE A 403 23.37 -13.74 -6.93
C PHE A 403 24.17 -13.53 -5.63
N GLY A 404 25.45 -13.13 -5.74
CA GLY A 404 26.26 -12.81 -4.58
C GLY A 404 25.71 -11.61 -3.82
N GLU A 405 25.25 -10.58 -4.55
CA GLU A 405 24.54 -9.44 -3.95
C GLU A 405 23.21 -9.83 -3.31
N LEU A 406 22.51 -10.85 -3.83
CA LEU A 406 21.23 -11.28 -3.25
C LEU A 406 21.37 -11.92 -1.86
N ILE A 407 22.47 -12.63 -1.61
CA ILE A 407 22.66 -13.45 -0.40
C ILE A 407 23.67 -12.90 0.60
N GLY A 408 24.59 -12.03 0.19
CA GLY A 408 25.52 -11.30 1.07
C GLY A 408 24.87 -10.05 1.64
#